data_AF-A0A7S0NRS8-F1
#
_entry.id   AF-A0A7S0NRS8-F1
#
_cell.length_a   1.000
_cell.length_b   1.000
_cell.length_c   1.000
_cell.angle_alpha   90.00
_cell.angle_beta   90.00
_cell.angle_gamma   90.00
#
_symmetry.space_group_name_H-M   'P 1'
#
loop_
_entity.id
_entity.type
_entity.pdbx_description
1 polymer ?
#
loop_
_entity_poly.entity_id
_entity_poly.type
_entity_poly.pdbx_seq_one_letter_code
_entity_poly.pdbx_strand_id
1 'polypeptide(L)'
;LLLPAIALCLLLRLREHMSTKGLENQLFNLKFTGKQLKRLSIKCSKEEKSEKLKIKKALEKDNHDGARIHAQNAIRQKNNAQNYLRLSSRVEAVASRLESAIKMQQVSAMLSVTFRAVANRPLEPICLL
;
A
#
# COMPACT_ATOMS: atom_id res chain seq x y z
N LEU A 1 11.91 10.89 -42.44
CA LEU A 1 12.69 10.53 -41.22
C LEU A 1 12.47 11.45 -40.00
N LEU A 2 11.78 12.60 -40.09
CA LEU A 2 11.54 13.48 -38.94
C LEU A 2 10.32 13.14 -38.04
N LEU A 3 9.34 12.38 -38.55
CA LEU A 3 8.17 11.95 -37.77
C LEU A 3 8.49 11.09 -36.52
N PRO A 4 9.43 10.11 -36.53
CA PRO A 4 9.70 9.29 -35.34
C PRO A 4 10.34 10.09 -34.20
N ALA A 5 11.14 11.12 -34.49
CA ALA A 5 11.77 11.95 -33.46
C ALA A 5 10.74 12.85 -32.75
N ILE A 6 9.77 13.40 -33.50
CA ILE A 6 8.69 14.21 -32.92
C ILE A 6 7.72 13.32 -32.14
N ALA A 7 7.43 12.11 -32.63
CA ALA A 7 6.60 11.13 -31.91
C ALA A 7 7.27 10.63 -30.62
N LEU A 8 8.59 10.36 -30.63
CA LEU A 8 9.35 10.02 -29.44
C LEU A 8 9.42 11.19 -28.45
N CYS A 9 9.57 12.42 -28.95
CA CYS A 9 9.54 13.64 -28.14
C CYS A 9 8.16 13.91 -27.52
N LEU A 10 7.07 13.65 -28.24
CA LEU A 10 5.70 13.73 -27.70
C LEU A 10 5.42 12.61 -26.69
N LEU A 11 5.87 11.39 -26.95
CA LEU A 11 5.75 10.25 -26.03
C LEU A 11 6.57 10.46 -24.74
N LEU A 12 7.73 11.12 -24.84
CA LEU A 12 8.53 11.54 -23.69
C LEU A 12 7.85 12.71 -22.93
N ARG A 13 7.27 13.69 -23.63
CA ARG A 13 6.52 14.80 -22.99
C ARG A 13 5.23 14.35 -22.27
N LEU A 14 4.54 13.33 -22.76
CA LEU A 14 3.32 12.81 -22.13
C LEU A 14 3.59 11.99 -20.86
N ARG A 15 4.86 11.70 -20.53
CA ARG A 15 5.23 10.95 -19.32
C ARG A 15 5.37 11.81 -18.06
N GLU A 16 5.34 13.14 -18.15
CA GLU A 16 5.82 14.00 -17.04
C GLU A 16 4.79 14.75 -16.17
N HIS A 17 3.47 14.57 -16.31
CA HIS A 17 2.54 15.26 -15.40
C HIS A 17 1.58 14.33 -14.65
N MET A 18 2.13 13.61 -13.65
CA MET A 18 1.35 13.20 -12.49
C MET A 18 1.54 14.24 -11.38
N SER A 19 0.49 15.01 -11.09
CA SER A 19 0.49 16.03 -10.03
C SER A 19 0.79 15.41 -8.67
N THR A 20 1.87 15.85 -8.01
CA THR A 20 2.37 15.32 -6.72
C THR A 20 1.31 15.36 -5.61
N LYS A 21 0.48 16.41 -5.59
CA LYS A 21 -0.64 16.55 -4.63
C LYS A 21 -1.75 15.50 -4.84
N GLY A 22 -1.97 15.07 -6.08
CA GLY A 22 -2.94 14.01 -6.39
C GLY A 22 -2.49 12.65 -5.86
N LEU A 23 -1.18 12.37 -6.00
CA LEU A 23 -0.57 11.12 -5.54
C LEU A 23 -0.58 10.99 -4.02
N GLU A 24 -0.35 12.08 -3.27
CA GLU A 24 -0.42 12.10 -1.81
C GLU A 24 -1.83 11.77 -1.29
N ASN A 25 -2.87 12.33 -1.91
CA ASN A 25 -4.26 12.02 -1.58
C ASN A 25 -4.61 10.55 -1.87
N GLN A 26 -4.15 10.03 -3.00
CA GLN A 26 -4.33 8.62 -3.35
C GLN A 26 -3.59 7.68 -2.38
N LEU A 27 -2.39 8.07 -1.95
CA LEU A 27 -1.62 7.34 -0.94
C LEU A 27 -2.37 7.28 0.40
N PHE A 28 -2.96 8.39 0.85
CA PHE A 28 -3.78 8.42 2.06
C PHE A 28 -4.97 7.46 1.97
N ASN A 29 -5.71 7.52 0.86
CA ASN A 29 -6.85 6.64 0.62
C ASN A 29 -6.42 5.16 0.63
N LEU A 30 -5.33 4.81 -0.04
CA LEU A 30 -4.82 3.43 -0.08
C LEU A 30 -4.40 2.93 1.31
N LYS A 31 -3.71 3.74 2.11
CA LYS A 31 -3.35 3.39 3.50
C LYS A 31 -4.59 3.22 4.37
N PHE A 32 -5.60 4.06 4.18
CA PHE A 32 -6.86 3.94 4.91
C PHE A 32 -7.61 2.67 4.55
N THR A 33 -7.74 2.36 3.26
CA THR A 33 -8.32 1.10 2.78
C THR A 33 -7.54 -0.11 3.30
N GLY A 34 -6.19 -0.06 3.29
CA GLY A 34 -5.35 -1.11 3.87
C GLY A 34 -5.66 -1.37 5.35
N LYS A 35 -5.84 -0.31 6.15
CA LYS A 35 -6.26 -0.41 7.56
C LYS A 35 -7.67 -0.97 7.72
N GLN A 36 -8.62 -0.56 6.88
CA GLN A 36 -9.98 -1.10 6.90
C GLN A 36 -10.00 -2.60 6.61
N LEU A 37 -9.25 -3.06 5.61
CA LEU A 37 -9.13 -4.48 5.26
C LEU A 37 -8.52 -5.30 6.40
N LYS A 38 -7.52 -4.76 7.10
CA LYS A 38 -6.93 -5.41 8.28
C LYS A 38 -7.95 -5.54 9.42
N ARG A 39 -8.80 -4.53 9.64
CA ARG A 39 -9.90 -4.60 10.63
C ARG A 39 -10.93 -5.66 10.25
N LEU A 40 -11.29 -5.75 8.97
CA LEU A 40 -12.21 -6.78 8.46
C LEU A 40 -11.64 -8.19 8.65
N SER A 41 -10.34 -8.39 8.39
CA SER A 41 -9.65 -9.67 8.65
C SER A 41 -9.78 -10.09 10.12
N ILE A 42 -9.50 -9.17 11.06
CA ILE A 42 -9.64 -9.43 12.51
C ILE A 42 -11.10 -9.73 12.88
N LYS A 43 -12.06 -9.01 12.29
CA LYS A 43 -13.49 -9.25 12.51
C LYS A 43 -13.87 -10.68 12.09
N CYS A 44 -13.44 -11.11 10.91
CA CYS A 44 -13.66 -12.49 10.44
C CYS A 44 -12.99 -13.53 11.35
N SER A 45 -11.79 -13.29 11.88
CA SER A 45 -11.16 -14.19 12.86
C SER A 45 -11.92 -14.27 14.19
N LYS A 46 -12.56 -13.19 14.63
CA LYS A 46 -13.43 -13.22 15.83
C LYS A 46 -14.69 -14.03 15.59
N GLU A 47 -15.32 -13.84 14.43
CA GLU A 47 -16.50 -14.61 14.03
C GLU A 47 -16.17 -16.10 13.89
N GLU A 48 -15.02 -16.47 13.30
CA GLU A 48 -14.53 -17.84 13.24
C GLU A 48 -14.44 -18.50 14.63
N LYS A 49 -13.89 -17.80 15.62
CA LYS A 49 -13.82 -18.29 17.01
C LYS A 49 -15.22 -18.48 17.60
N SER A 50 -16.14 -17.56 17.34
CA SER A 50 -17.52 -17.66 17.82
C SER A 50 -18.25 -18.87 17.22
N GLU A 51 -18.06 -19.15 15.92
CA GLU A 51 -18.65 -20.31 15.25
C GLU A 51 -18.05 -21.62 15.78
N LYS A 52 -16.73 -21.67 16.05
CA LYS A 52 -16.08 -22.82 16.70
C LYS A 52 -16.68 -23.15 18.07
N LEU A 53 -17.05 -22.14 18.85
CA LEU A 53 -17.75 -22.35 20.13
C LEU A 53 -19.17 -22.88 19.92
N LYS A 54 -19.88 -22.41 18.89
CA LYS A 54 -21.21 -22.91 18.53
C LYS A 54 -21.17 -24.37 18.08
N ILE A 55 -20.12 -24.79 17.36
CA ILE A 55 -19.91 -26.20 16.99
C ILE A 55 -19.84 -27.07 18.25
N LYS A 56 -19.04 -26.67 19.25
CA LYS A 56 -18.93 -27.42 20.51
C LYS A 56 -20.28 -27.56 21.22
N LYS A 57 -21.02 -26.45 21.33
CA LYS A 57 -22.37 -26.44 21.92
C LYS A 57 -23.39 -27.26 21.13
N ALA A 58 -23.25 -27.35 19.81
CA ALA A 58 -24.14 -28.16 18.97
C ALA A 58 -23.83 -29.65 19.12
N LEU A 59 -22.55 -30.01 19.29
CA LEU A 59 -22.11 -31.37 19.58
C LEU A 59 -22.56 -31.84 20.97
N GLU A 60 -22.51 -30.98 21.99
CA GLU A 60 -23.04 -31.28 23.33
C GLU A 60 -24.56 -31.55 23.34
N LYS A 61 -25.27 -31.07 22.33
CA LYS A 61 -26.73 -31.23 22.18
C LYS A 61 -27.11 -32.32 21.18
N ASP A 62 -26.14 -33.12 20.71
CA ASP A 62 -26.29 -34.15 19.67
C ASP A 62 -26.93 -33.64 18.35
N ASN A 63 -26.85 -32.33 18.09
CA ASN A 63 -27.35 -31.74 16.85
C ASN A 63 -26.25 -31.70 15.79
N HIS A 64 -26.06 -32.85 15.13
CA HIS A 64 -25.04 -33.03 14.10
C HIS A 64 -25.26 -32.13 12.87
N ASP A 65 -26.50 -31.89 12.47
CA ASP A 65 -26.80 -31.02 11.32
C ASP A 65 -26.47 -29.55 11.60
N GLY A 66 -26.79 -29.06 12.80
CA GLY A 66 -26.39 -27.72 13.25
C GLY A 66 -24.87 -27.57 13.34
N ALA A 67 -24.16 -28.59 13.83
CA ALA A 67 -22.71 -28.60 13.89
C ALA A 67 -22.07 -28.54 12.49
N ARG A 68 -22.62 -29.24 11.49
CA ARG A 68 -22.15 -29.19 10.09
C ARG A 68 -22.29 -27.79 9.49
N ILE A 69 -23.41 -27.11 9.73
CA ILE A 69 -23.64 -25.74 9.23
C ILE A 69 -22.66 -24.75 9.88
N HIS A 70 -22.47 -24.81 11.20
CA HIS A 70 -21.50 -23.97 11.89
C HIS A 70 -20.05 -24.26 11.47
N ALA A 71 -19.71 -25.51 11.16
CA ALA A 71 -18.41 -25.88 10.62
C ALA A 71 -18.15 -25.27 9.24
N GLN A 72 -19.12 -25.33 8.32
CA GLN A 72 -19.03 -24.69 7.01
C GLN A 72 -18.84 -23.17 7.14
N ASN A 73 -19.61 -22.53 8.04
CA ASN A 73 -19.47 -21.10 8.32
C ASN A 73 -18.08 -20.75 8.88
N ALA A 74 -17.54 -21.57 9.79
CA ALA A 74 -16.20 -21.38 10.32
C ALA A 74 -15.12 -21.48 9.22
N ILE A 75 -15.22 -22.46 8.32
CA ILE A 75 -14.31 -22.60 7.17
C ILE A 75 -14.39 -21.36 6.27
N ARG A 76 -15.61 -20.90 5.98
CA ARG A 76 -15.82 -19.69 5.18
C ARG A 76 -15.15 -18.46 5.80
N GLN A 77 -15.34 -18.24 7.11
CA GLN A 77 -14.73 -17.09 7.79
C GLN A 77 -13.21 -17.18 7.90
N LYS A 78 -12.65 -18.39 8.05
CA LYS A 78 -11.20 -18.60 7.99
C LYS A 78 -10.62 -18.20 6.62
N ASN A 79 -11.27 -18.62 5.54
CA ASN A 79 -10.84 -18.29 4.17
C ASN A 79 -10.97 -16.78 3.90
N ASN A 80 -12.08 -16.17 4.32
CA ASN A 80 -12.28 -14.73 4.20
C ASN A 80 -11.22 -13.94 4.97
N ALA A 81 -10.90 -14.34 6.21
CA ALA A 81 -9.86 -13.71 7.02
C ALA A 81 -8.49 -13.73 6.33
N GLN A 82 -8.10 -14.87 5.75
CA GLN A 82 -6.86 -15.00 4.99
C GLN A 82 -6.86 -14.15 3.71
N ASN A 83 -7.98 -14.10 2.99
CA ASN A 83 -8.10 -13.32 1.77
C ASN A 83 -8.00 -11.81 2.05
N TYR A 84 -8.66 -11.32 3.10
CA TYR A 84 -8.53 -9.92 3.52
C TYR A 84 -7.10 -9.58 3.98
N LEU A 85 -6.42 -10.51 4.66
CA LEU A 85 -5.04 -10.30 5.07
C LEU A 85 -4.10 -10.19 3.85
N ARG A 86 -4.23 -11.11 2.88
CA ARG A 86 -3.45 -11.08 1.64
C ARG A 86 -3.71 -9.79 0.84
N LEU A 87 -4.97 -9.37 0.74
CA LEU A 87 -5.34 -8.14 0.05
C LEU A 87 -4.78 -6.91 0.77
N SER A 88 -4.88 -6.86 2.09
CA SER A 88 -4.29 -5.79 2.92
C SER A 88 -2.78 -5.68 2.71
N SER A 89 -2.05 -6.80 2.71
CA SER A 89 -0.61 -6.80 2.44
C SER A 89 -0.25 -6.28 1.05
N ARG A 90 -1.05 -6.61 0.02
CA ARG A 90 -0.84 -6.12 -1.35
C ARG A 90 -1.07 -4.61 -1.44
N VAL A 91 -2.14 -4.11 -0.83
CA VAL A 91 -2.45 -2.68 -0.82
C VAL A 91 -1.37 -1.89 -0.07
N GLU A 92 -0.92 -2.39 1.08
CA GLU A 92 0.15 -1.76 1.86
C GLU A 92 1.49 -1.76 1.10
N ALA A 93 1.81 -2.83 0.36
CA ALA A 93 3.01 -2.88 -0.47
C ALA A 93 2.99 -1.82 -1.58
N VAL A 94 1.82 -1.61 -2.23
CA VAL A 94 1.67 -0.56 -3.24
C VAL A 94 1.77 0.83 -2.59
N ALA A 95 1.14 1.04 -1.43
CA ALA A 95 1.25 2.28 -0.69
C ALA A 95 2.70 2.60 -0.28
N SER A 96 3.46 1.61 0.20
CA SER A 96 4.87 1.77 0.56
C SER A 96 5.73 2.17 -0.64
N ARG A 97 5.50 1.57 -1.81
CA ARG A 97 6.19 1.95 -3.06
C ARG A 97 5.86 3.37 -3.50
N LEU A 98 4.59 3.76 -3.43
CA LEU A 98 4.16 5.13 -3.73
C LEU A 98 4.77 6.15 -2.77
N GLU A 99 4.84 5.83 -1.48
CA GLU A 99 5.48 6.68 -0.48
C GLU A 99 6.99 6.86 -0.76
N SER A 100 7.70 5.78 -1.08
CA SER A 100 9.11 5.86 -1.48
C SER A 100 9.31 6.71 -2.74
N ALA A 101 8.42 6.60 -3.74
CA ALA A 101 8.48 7.40 -4.95
C ALA A 101 8.27 8.90 -4.68
N ILE A 102 7.29 9.25 -3.84
CA ILE A 102 7.04 10.64 -3.43
C ILE A 102 8.22 11.21 -2.65
N LYS A 103 8.76 10.45 -1.68
CA LYS A 103 9.94 10.86 -0.92
C LYS A 103 11.16 11.05 -1.82
N MET A 104 11.36 10.19 -2.82
CA MET A 104 12.47 10.31 -3.75
C MET A 104 12.39 11.58 -4.60
N GLN A 105 11.19 11.96 -5.04
CA GLN A 105 10.96 13.22 -5.75
C GLN A 105 11.31 14.44 -4.87
N GLN A 106 10.89 14.42 -3.60
CA GLN A 106 11.22 15.49 -2.64
C GLN A 106 12.73 15.59 -2.37
N VAL A 107 13.40 14.45 -2.19
CA VAL A 107 14.87 14.40 -1.95
C VAL A 107 15.64 14.90 -3.18
N SER A 108 15.25 14.53 -4.40
CA SER A 108 15.88 15.04 -5.62
C SER A 108 15.74 16.56 -5.75
N ALA A 109 14.58 17.12 -5.37
CA ALA A 109 14.39 18.57 -5.38
C ALA A 109 15.30 19.27 -4.36
N MET A 110 15.38 18.76 -3.13
CA MET A 110 16.26 19.27 -2.07
C MET A 110 17.73 19.22 -2.48
N LEU A 111 18.17 18.10 -3.08
CA LEU A 111 19.56 17.93 -3.53
C LEU A 111 19.95 18.93 -4.63
N SER A 112 19.01 19.30 -5.52
CA SER A 112 19.26 20.32 -6.56
C SER A 112 19.46 21.73 -6.00
N VAL A 113 18.85 22.02 -4.84
CA VAL A 113 18.97 23.31 -4.15
C VAL A 113 20.29 23.35 -3.38
N THR A 114 20.62 22.28 -2.66
CA THR A 114 21.90 22.18 -1.94
C THR A 114 23.09 22.14 -2.89
N PHE A 115 22.99 21.45 -4.03
CA PHE A 115 24.05 21.45 -5.04
C PHE A 115 24.34 22.86 -5.55
N ARG A 116 23.30 23.66 -5.84
CA ARG A 116 23.46 25.08 -6.22
C ARG A 116 24.10 25.91 -5.11
N ALA A 117 23.72 25.68 -3.85
CA ALA A 117 24.30 26.37 -2.71
C ALA A 117 25.77 25.99 -2.45
N VAL A 118 26.14 24.73 -2.68
CA VAL A 118 27.54 24.25 -2.58
C VAL A 118 28.38 24.77 -3.75
N ALA A 119 27.83 24.81 -4.97
CA ALA A 119 28.52 25.31 -6.15
C ALA A 119 28.75 26.83 -6.12
N ASN A 120 27.90 27.60 -5.44
CA ASN A 120 28.04 29.04 -5.23
C ASN A 120 28.88 29.41 -4.00
N ARG A 121 29.61 28.46 -3.38
CA ARG A 121 30.60 28.85 -2.37
C ARG A 121 31.75 29.57 -3.08
N PRO A 122 32.07 30.82 -2.71
CA PRO A 122 33.34 31.40 -3.13
C PRO A 122 34.44 30.48 -2.60
N LEU A 123 35.22 29.92 -3.52
CA LEU A 123 36.47 29.24 -3.20
C LEU A 123 37.43 30.33 -2.71
N GLU A 124 37.38 30.62 -1.41
CA GLU A 124 38.45 31.39 -0.78
C GLU A 124 39.77 30.67 -1.09
N PRO A 125 40.78 31.35 -1.66
CA PRO A 125 42.03 30.72 -2.03
C PRO A 125 42.73 30.28 -0.74
N ILE A 126 42.73 28.97 -0.48
CA ILE A 126 43.65 28.35 0.47
C ILE A 126 45.03 28.38 -0.20
N CYS A 127 45.71 29.53 -0.18
CA CYS A 127 47.13 29.66 -0.45
C CYS A 127 47.74 30.80 0.37
N LEU A 128 48.90 30.49 0.96
CA LEU A 128 49.89 31.28 1.72
C LEU A 128 49.73 31.23 3.26
N LEU A 129 50.70 30.78 4.09
CA LEU A 129 52.14 30.48 3.92
C LEU A 129 52.86 31.37 2.90
#